data_AF-A0A8T3LPR6-F1
#
_entry.id   AF-A0A8T3LPR6-F1
#
_cell.length_a   1.000
_cell.length_b   1.000
_cell.length_c   1.000
_cell.angle_alpha   90.00
_cell.angle_beta   90.00
_cell.angle_gamma   90.00
#
_symmetry.space_group_name_H-M   'P 1'
#
loop_
_entity.id
_entity.type
_entity.pdbx_description
1 polymer ?
#
loop_
_entity_poly.entity_id
_entity_poly.type
_entity_poly.pdbx_seq_one_letter_code
_entity_poly.pdbx_strand_id
1 'polypeptide(L)'
;MSLPLAAVGAVMAALLEASVLPELTLAGAKPDLVLVMAIVAAMLVGLEEGLVWAFLGGLMLDLILSSERPVGAATFSMIMAVGVAIAAARIAGHNRRLVAVLLAFALTFLYQGLSLVILSGTTGLAASPASLQSVGIVALLNALLAFVVAGVVRWYLIRYAPAERTEWLGA
;
A
#
# COMPACT_ATOMS: atom_id res chain seq x y z
N MET A 1 -9.73 -13.23 1.29
CA MET A 1 -8.87 -13.83 2.35
C MET A 1 -9.63 -13.68 3.65
N SER A 2 -9.33 -14.41 4.73
CA SER A 2 -9.97 -14.06 6.01
C SER A 2 -9.38 -12.73 6.51
N LEU A 3 -10.23 -11.82 6.99
CA LEU A 3 -9.82 -10.55 7.61
C LEU A 3 -8.65 -10.69 8.63
N PRO A 4 -8.63 -11.70 9.52
CA PRO A 4 -7.49 -11.89 10.43
C PRO A 4 -6.17 -12.15 9.70
N LEU A 5 -6.18 -12.84 8.55
CA LEU A 5 -4.96 -13.07 7.79
C LEU A 5 -4.42 -11.78 7.16
N ALA A 6 -5.32 -10.91 6.67
CA ALA A 6 -4.94 -9.58 6.19
C ALA A 6 -4.36 -8.73 7.32
N ALA A 7 -4.97 -8.78 8.51
CA ALA A 7 -4.49 -8.06 9.69
C ALA A 7 -3.09 -8.53 10.12
N VAL A 8 -2.89 -9.83 10.30
CA VAL A 8 -1.58 -10.40 10.65
C VAL A 8 -0.54 -10.07 9.58
N GLY A 9 -0.91 -10.20 8.30
CA GLY A 9 -0.04 -9.81 7.18
C GLY A 9 0.39 -8.35 7.24
N ALA A 10 -0.54 -7.43 7.54
CA ALA A 10 -0.27 -6.00 7.64
C ALA A 10 0.73 -5.68 8.76
N VAL A 11 0.55 -6.30 9.94
CA VAL A 11 1.49 -6.14 11.06
C VAL A 11 2.88 -6.68 10.69
N MET A 12 2.95 -7.87 10.11
CA MET A 12 4.22 -8.48 9.71
C MET A 12 4.93 -7.65 8.63
N ALA A 13 4.19 -7.12 7.65
CA ALA A 13 4.74 -6.25 6.63
C ALA A 13 5.26 -4.94 7.21
N ALA A 14 4.54 -4.33 8.16
CA ALA A 14 4.99 -3.11 8.84
C ALA A 14 6.27 -3.37 9.64
N LEU A 15 6.38 -4.51 10.32
CA LEU A 15 7.61 -4.90 11.02
C LEU A 15 8.78 -5.10 10.05
N LEU A 16 8.57 -5.80 8.94
CA LEU A 16 9.60 -5.99 7.90
C LEU A 16 10.02 -4.65 7.28
N GLU A 17 9.05 -3.78 7.00
CA GLU A 17 9.30 -2.45 6.46
C GLU A 17 10.10 -1.59 7.44
N ALA A 18 9.80 -1.63 8.73
CA ALA A 18 10.52 -0.85 9.73
C ALA A 18 11.91 -1.42 10.05
N SER A 19 12.13 -2.73 9.94
CA SER A 19 13.37 -3.38 10.38
C SER A 19 14.34 -3.73 9.25
N VAL A 20 13.86 -4.29 8.14
CA VAL A 20 14.71 -4.85 7.07
C VAL A 20 14.88 -3.86 5.93
N LEU A 21 13.81 -3.18 5.53
CA LEU A 21 13.84 -2.30 4.38
C LEU A 21 14.73 -1.04 4.54
N PRO A 22 15.05 -0.51 5.74
CA PRO A 22 16.07 0.54 5.86
C PRO A 22 17.46 0.09 5.40
N GLU A 23 17.78 -1.20 5.48
CA GLU A 23 19.05 -1.77 4.99
C GLU A 23 19.04 -2.00 3.47
N LEU A 24 17.85 -2.04 2.86
CA LEU A 24 17.64 -2.26 1.42
C LEU A 24 17.29 -0.95 0.72
N THR A 25 18.22 0.00 0.73
CA THR A 25 18.06 1.26 0.00
C THR A 25 18.69 1.19 -1.38
N LEU A 26 17.96 1.65 -2.40
CA LEU A 26 18.50 1.86 -3.73
C LEU A 26 18.62 3.36 -3.96
N ALA A 27 19.85 3.87 -4.13
CA ALA A 27 20.12 5.30 -4.25
C ALA A 27 19.52 6.15 -3.11
N GLY A 28 19.50 5.62 -1.88
CA GLY A 28 18.93 6.28 -0.70
C GLY A 28 17.39 6.26 -0.64
N ALA A 29 16.72 5.64 -1.62
CA ALA A 29 15.28 5.44 -1.62
C ALA A 29 14.90 4.04 -1.12
N LYS A 30 13.85 3.98 -0.29
CA LYS A 30 13.29 2.76 0.28
C LYS A 30 11.87 2.53 -0.26
N PRO A 31 11.48 1.29 -0.61
CA PRO A 31 10.10 1.01 -1.01
C PRO A 31 9.13 1.00 0.18
N ASP A 32 7.87 1.34 -0.08
CA ASP A 32 6.76 1.31 0.87
C ASP A 32 6.01 -0.04 0.72
N LEU A 33 6.50 -1.07 1.40
CA LEU A 33 5.95 -2.43 1.32
C LEU A 33 4.48 -2.48 1.73
N VAL A 34 4.11 -1.86 2.85
CA VAL A 34 2.75 -1.86 3.37
C VAL A 34 1.81 -1.14 2.39
N LEU A 35 2.27 -0.08 1.73
CA LEU A 35 1.47 0.67 0.74
C LEU A 35 1.16 -0.20 -0.47
N VAL A 36 2.19 -0.86 -0.99
CA VAL A 36 2.06 -1.77 -2.12
C VAL A 36 1.11 -2.93 -1.78
N MET A 37 1.27 -3.54 -0.61
CA MET A 37 0.40 -4.63 -0.17
C MET A 37 -1.06 -4.18 -0.06
N ALA A 38 -1.32 -3.00 0.50
CA ALA A 38 -2.66 -2.47 0.66
C ALA A 38 -3.33 -2.19 -0.70
N ILE A 39 -2.61 -1.59 -1.65
CA ILE A 39 -3.10 -1.33 -3.01
C ILE A 39 -3.40 -2.64 -3.74
N VAL A 40 -2.48 -3.61 -3.68
CA VAL A 40 -2.66 -4.91 -4.34
C VAL A 40 -3.84 -5.67 -3.73
N ALA A 41 -3.98 -5.67 -2.40
CA ALA A 41 -5.10 -6.30 -1.71
C ALA A 41 -6.44 -5.65 -2.13
N ALA A 42 -6.51 -4.32 -2.16
CA ALA A 42 -7.69 -3.58 -2.62
C ALA A 42 -8.09 -3.93 -4.07
N MET A 43 -7.10 -4.05 -4.94
CA MET A 43 -7.31 -4.28 -6.37
C MET A 43 -7.63 -5.74 -6.72
N LEU A 44 -7.00 -6.71 -6.05
CA LEU A 44 -7.06 -8.13 -6.42
C LEU A 44 -7.90 -8.99 -5.47
N VAL A 45 -7.98 -8.63 -4.19
CA VAL A 45 -8.66 -9.46 -3.18
C VAL A 45 -10.02 -8.88 -2.85
N GLY A 46 -10.07 -7.61 -2.45
CA GLY A 46 -11.32 -6.99 -2.02
C GLY A 46 -11.13 -5.67 -1.27
N LEU A 47 -12.24 -4.95 -1.11
CA LEU A 47 -12.30 -3.68 -0.39
C LEU A 47 -11.88 -3.84 1.07
N GLU A 48 -12.44 -4.83 1.76
CA GLU A 48 -12.23 -5.01 3.20
C GLU A 48 -10.77 -5.34 3.49
N GLU A 49 -10.17 -6.25 2.71
CA GLU A 49 -8.75 -6.57 2.87
C GLU A 49 -7.87 -5.36 2.61
N GLY A 50 -8.11 -4.62 1.53
CA GLY A 50 -7.38 -3.38 1.23
C GLY A 50 -7.41 -2.38 2.39
N LEU A 51 -8.59 -2.15 2.97
CA LEU A 51 -8.76 -1.24 4.11
C LEU A 51 -8.09 -1.75 5.38
N VAL A 52 -8.14 -3.05 5.66
CA VAL A 52 -7.44 -3.64 6.82
C VAL A 52 -5.93 -3.46 6.68
N TRP A 53 -5.37 -3.69 5.50
CA TRP A 53 -3.95 -3.44 5.21
C TRP A 53 -3.59 -1.97 5.40
N ALA A 54 -4.42 -1.06 4.87
CA ALA A 54 -4.20 0.39 4.98
C ALA A 54 -4.24 0.88 6.43
N PHE A 55 -5.29 0.48 7.16
CA PHE A 55 -5.53 0.94 8.53
C PHE A 55 -4.54 0.32 9.49
N LEU A 56 -4.46 -1.02 9.56
CA LEU A 56 -3.63 -1.68 10.57
C LEU A 56 -2.14 -1.57 10.23
N GLY A 57 -1.79 -1.68 8.96
CA GLY A 57 -0.40 -1.51 8.51
C GLY A 57 0.08 -0.07 8.72
N GLY A 58 -0.74 0.92 8.34
CA GLY A 58 -0.44 2.32 8.59
C GLY A 58 -0.34 2.64 10.08
N LEU A 59 -1.24 2.10 10.90
CA LEU A 59 -1.22 2.29 12.35
C LEU A 59 0.03 1.70 12.98
N MET A 60 0.45 0.51 12.55
CA MET A 60 1.69 -0.10 13.03
C MET A 60 2.91 0.73 12.63
N LEU A 61 2.98 1.23 11.39
CA LEU A 61 4.06 2.12 10.98
C LEU A 61 4.09 3.40 11.81
N ASP A 62 2.94 4.00 12.09
CA ASP A 62 2.82 5.19 12.94
C ASP A 62 3.30 4.94 14.38
N LEU A 63 3.06 3.76 14.93
CA LEU A 63 3.52 3.39 16.28
C LEU A 63 5.02 3.08 16.32
N ILE A 64 5.52 2.32 15.34
CA ILE A 64 6.92 1.88 15.29
C ILE A 64 7.85 3.05 14.91
N LEU A 65 7.45 3.87 13.93
CA LEU A 65 8.23 4.98 13.37
C LEU A 65 7.79 6.34 13.95
N SER A 66 7.31 6.33 15.18
CA SER A 66 6.77 7.51 15.87
C SER A 66 7.79 8.65 16.05
N SER A 67 9.09 8.38 15.92
CA SER A 67 10.15 9.40 15.90
C SER A 67 10.25 10.18 14.58
N GLU A 68 9.74 9.62 13.48
CA GLU A 68 9.88 10.20 12.13
C GLU A 68 8.62 10.96 11.68
N ARG A 69 7.45 10.54 12.16
CA ARG A 69 6.16 11.08 11.72
C ARG A 69 5.15 11.11 12.88
N PRO A 70 4.18 12.05 12.85
CA PRO A 70 3.10 12.07 13.82
C PRO A 70 2.26 10.78 13.74
N VAL A 71 1.80 10.31 14.91
CA VAL A 71 0.93 9.14 14.97
C VAL A 71 -0.37 9.43 14.19
N GLY A 72 -0.75 8.50 13.31
CA GLY A 72 -1.92 8.61 12.42
C GLY A 72 -1.62 9.15 11.03
N ALA A 73 -0.42 9.68 10.77
CA ALA A 73 -0.06 10.25 9.47
C ALA A 73 0.00 9.19 8.36
N ALA A 74 0.68 8.05 8.61
CA ALA A 74 0.75 6.95 7.65
C ALA A 74 -0.63 6.29 7.49
N THR A 75 -1.33 6.05 8.59
CA THR A 75 -2.70 5.48 8.59
C THR A 75 -3.63 6.28 7.69
N PHE A 76 -3.71 7.59 7.90
CA PHE A 76 -4.58 8.46 7.11
C PHE A 76 -4.18 8.47 5.63
N SER A 77 -2.89 8.64 5.36
CA SER A 77 -2.37 8.71 3.99
C SER A 77 -2.61 7.41 3.22
N MET A 78 -2.49 6.26 3.89
CA MET A 78 -2.78 4.94 3.31
C MET A 78 -4.25 4.74 3.03
N ILE A 79 -5.14 5.11 3.94
CA ILE A 79 -6.59 5.00 3.71
C ILE A 79 -7.01 5.85 2.52
N MET A 80 -6.45 7.06 2.38
CA MET A 80 -6.71 7.91 1.21
C MET A 80 -6.21 7.26 -0.09
N ALA A 81 -4.98 6.76 -0.11
CA ALA A 81 -4.42 6.06 -1.27
C ALA A 81 -5.26 4.82 -1.64
N VAL A 82 -5.62 3.99 -0.66
CA VAL A 82 -6.38 2.77 -0.87
C VAL A 82 -7.83 3.07 -1.25
N GLY A 83 -8.43 4.15 -0.75
CA GLY A 83 -9.72 4.64 -1.21
C GLY A 83 -9.72 4.95 -2.72
N VAL A 84 -8.67 5.59 -3.21
CA VAL A 84 -8.48 5.82 -4.66
C VAL A 84 -8.29 4.50 -5.40
N ALA A 85 -7.52 3.56 -4.86
CA ALA A 85 -7.34 2.24 -5.46
C ALA A 85 -8.65 1.44 -5.55
N ILE A 86 -9.49 1.49 -4.52
CA ILE A 86 -10.82 0.87 -4.49
C ILE A 86 -11.73 1.48 -5.56
N ALA A 87 -11.71 2.81 -5.70
CA ALA A 87 -12.47 3.50 -6.75
C ALA A 87 -12.01 3.04 -8.14
N ALA A 88 -10.69 2.96 -8.37
CA ALA A 88 -10.11 2.47 -9.61
C ALA A 88 -10.42 0.99 -9.87
N ALA A 89 -10.51 0.15 -8.83
CA ALA A 89 -10.85 -1.27 -8.96
C ALA A 89 -12.25 -1.51 -9.57
N ARG A 90 -13.18 -0.54 -9.42
CA ARG A 90 -14.52 -0.60 -10.01
C ARG A 90 -14.51 -0.47 -11.53
N ILE A 91 -13.53 0.25 -12.09
CA ILE A 91 -13.41 0.52 -13.53
C ILE A 91 -12.28 -0.28 -14.20
N ALA A 92 -11.39 -0.91 -13.44
CA ALA A 92 -10.19 -1.60 -13.95
C ALA A 92 -10.46 -2.86 -14.80
N GLY A 93 -11.69 -3.37 -14.83
CA GLY A 93 -12.08 -4.54 -15.64
C GLY A 93 -11.17 -5.76 -15.44
N HIS A 94 -10.74 -6.39 -16.54
CA HIS A 94 -9.86 -7.57 -16.54
C HIS A 94 -8.39 -7.26 -16.24
N ASN A 95 -7.97 -5.99 -16.33
CA ASN A 95 -6.55 -5.58 -16.23
C ASN A 95 -6.14 -5.15 -14.83
N ARG A 96 -6.86 -5.58 -13.78
CA ARG A 96 -6.63 -5.19 -12.37
C ARG A 96 -5.18 -5.29 -11.91
N ARG A 97 -4.41 -6.28 -12.39
CA ARG A 97 -2.98 -6.42 -12.07
C ARG A 97 -2.16 -5.24 -12.60
N LEU A 98 -2.31 -4.89 -13.87
CA LEU A 98 -1.57 -3.78 -14.48
C LEU A 98 -2.00 -2.46 -13.84
N VAL A 99 -3.30 -2.29 -13.59
CA VAL A 99 -3.82 -1.10 -12.90
C VAL A 99 -3.26 -0.99 -11.48
N ALA A 100 -3.11 -2.09 -10.74
CA ALA A 100 -2.49 -2.08 -9.41
C ALA A 100 -1.03 -1.59 -9.45
N VAL A 101 -0.25 -1.99 -10.47
CA VAL A 101 1.14 -1.52 -10.65
C VAL A 101 1.19 -0.02 -10.95
N LEU A 102 0.33 0.44 -11.86
CA LEU A 102 0.23 1.87 -12.20
C LEU A 102 -0.23 2.71 -11.00
N LEU A 103 -1.16 2.19 -10.20
CA LEU A 103 -1.61 2.83 -8.97
C LEU A 103 -0.54 2.82 -7.89
N ALA A 104 0.26 1.76 -7.74
CA ALA A 104 1.38 1.77 -6.80
C ALA A 104 2.36 2.90 -7.13
N PHE A 105 2.66 3.12 -8.43
CA PHE A 105 3.44 4.27 -8.87
C PHE A 105 2.76 5.60 -8.52
N ALA A 106 1.53 5.81 -9.00
CA ALA A 106 0.83 7.10 -8.87
C ALA A 106 0.50 7.47 -7.42
N LEU A 107 0.04 6.50 -6.62
CA LEU A 107 -0.38 6.71 -5.24
C LEU A 107 0.80 6.85 -4.27
N THR A 108 2.02 6.51 -4.69
CA THR A 108 3.24 6.85 -3.93
C THR A 108 3.37 8.36 -3.77
N PHE A 109 3.11 9.13 -4.83
CA PHE A 109 3.13 10.59 -4.78
C PHE A 109 2.08 11.14 -3.82
N LEU A 110 0.88 10.56 -3.84
CA LEU A 110 -0.20 10.93 -2.91
C LEU A 110 0.21 10.62 -1.46
N TYR A 111 0.72 9.42 -1.20
CA TYR A 111 1.15 8.99 0.13
C TYR A 111 2.26 9.88 0.69
N GLN A 112 3.33 10.14 -0.08
CA GLN A 112 4.43 10.98 0.35
C GLN A 112 4.01 12.46 0.48
N GLY A 113 3.20 12.97 -0.46
CA GLY A 113 2.68 14.33 -0.41
C GLY A 113 1.82 14.58 0.82
N LEU A 114 0.87 13.68 1.12
CA LEU A 114 0.05 13.77 2.32
C LEU A 114 0.90 13.67 3.59
N SER A 115 1.87 12.76 3.62
CA SER A 115 2.77 12.61 4.77
C SER A 115 3.56 13.89 5.05
N LEU A 116 4.06 14.57 4.00
CA LEU A 116 4.75 15.86 4.12
C LEU A 116 3.81 16.99 4.59
N VAL A 117 2.59 17.06 4.06
CA VAL A 117 1.59 18.05 4.47
C VAL A 117 1.21 17.85 5.95
N ILE A 118 1.02 16.61 6.38
CA ILE A 118 0.69 16.29 7.76
C ILE A 118 1.85 16.65 8.67
N LEU A 119 3.08 16.23 8.34
CA LEU A 119 4.27 16.51 9.12
C LEU A 119 4.48 18.03 9.31
N SER A 120 4.41 18.80 8.22
CA SER A 120 4.56 20.26 8.26
C SER A 120 3.43 20.93 9.07
N GLY A 121 2.19 20.48 8.90
CA GLY A 121 1.04 20.98 9.65
C GLY A 121 1.10 20.69 11.15
N THR A 122 1.66 19.55 11.56
CA THR A 122 1.72 19.16 12.99
C THR A 122 2.93 19.71 13.73
N THR A 123 4.07 19.84 13.05
CA THR A 123 5.32 20.27 13.70
C THR A 123 5.54 21.78 13.60
N GLY A 124 4.82 22.45 12.69
CA GLY A 124 5.02 23.87 12.38
C GLY A 124 6.37 24.16 11.70
N LEU A 125 7.18 23.12 11.45
CA LEU A 125 8.43 23.23 10.72
C LEU A 125 8.14 23.12 9.23
N ALA A 126 8.80 23.97 8.44
CA ALA A 126 8.83 23.82 7.00
C ALA A 126 9.52 22.49 6.68
N ALA A 127 8.73 21.45 6.37
CA ALA A 127 9.27 20.19 5.89
C ALA A 127 10.06 20.48 4.61
N SER A 128 11.31 20.03 4.56
CA SER A 128 12.08 20.10 3.32
C SER A 128 11.34 19.24 2.29
N PRO A 129 10.92 19.79 1.13
CA PRO A 129 10.24 19.00 0.13
C PRO A 129 11.16 17.87 -0.30
N ALA A 130 10.66 16.63 -0.23
CA ALA A 130 11.38 15.50 -0.77
C ALA A 130 11.74 15.80 -2.23
N SER A 131 13.00 15.53 -2.62
CA SER A 131 13.44 15.78 -3.98
C SER A 131 12.54 15.02 -4.96
N LEU A 132 12.06 15.67 -6.02
CA LEU A 132 11.17 15.01 -6.98
C LEU A 132 11.80 13.73 -7.55
N GLN A 133 13.13 13.73 -7.67
CA GLN A 133 13.92 12.57 -8.05
C GLN A 133 13.82 11.43 -7.02
N SER A 134 13.96 11.68 -5.72
CA SER A 134 13.83 10.64 -4.69
C SER A 134 12.42 10.06 -4.65
N VAL A 135 11.38 10.90 -4.74
CA VAL A 135 9.99 10.44 -4.81
C VAL A 135 9.77 9.58 -6.06
N GLY A 136 10.33 9.99 -7.20
CA GLY A 136 10.26 9.22 -8.45
C GLY A 136 10.92 7.85 -8.34
N ILE A 137 12.08 7.75 -7.68
CA ILE A 137 12.75 6.46 -7.45
C ILE A 137 11.89 5.56 -6.54
N VAL A 138 11.35 6.08 -5.44
CA VAL A 138 10.45 5.30 -4.56
C VAL A 138 9.21 4.83 -5.33
N ALA A 139 8.60 5.69 -6.14
CA ALA A 139 7.44 5.33 -6.96
C ALA A 139 7.76 4.19 -7.95
N LEU A 140 8.95 4.22 -8.58
CA LEU A 140 9.41 3.14 -9.45
C LEU A 140 9.66 1.83 -8.68
N LEU A 141 10.28 1.91 -7.49
CA LEU A 141 10.49 0.76 -6.62
C LEU A 141 9.16 0.15 -6.18
N ASN A 142 8.19 0.97 -5.80
CA ASN A 142 6.85 0.53 -5.42
C ASN A 142 6.11 -0.10 -6.60
N ALA A 143 6.26 0.43 -7.81
CA ALA A 143 5.70 -0.17 -9.02
C ALA A 143 6.32 -1.54 -9.31
N LEU A 144 7.65 -1.66 -9.21
CA LEU A 144 8.35 -2.93 -9.40
C LEU A 144 7.93 -3.95 -8.35
N LEU A 145 7.88 -3.54 -7.08
CA LEU A 145 7.42 -4.37 -5.97
C LEU A 145 5.96 -4.80 -6.19
N ALA A 146 5.09 -3.89 -6.61
CA ALA A 146 3.69 -4.19 -6.91
C ALA A 146 3.58 -5.20 -8.06
N PHE A 147 4.44 -5.14 -9.08
CA PHE A 147 4.42 -6.11 -10.17
C PHE A 147 4.69 -7.53 -9.68
N VAL A 148 5.67 -7.68 -8.78
CA VAL A 148 6.04 -8.95 -8.15
C VAL A 148 4.92 -9.42 -7.22
N VAL A 149 4.51 -8.58 -6.27
CA VAL A 149 3.48 -8.88 -5.26
C VAL A 149 2.15 -9.24 -5.92
N ALA A 150 1.69 -8.44 -6.89
CA ALA A 150 0.45 -8.71 -7.62
C ALA A 150 0.53 -10.02 -8.44
N GLY A 151 1.72 -10.39 -8.92
CA GLY A 151 1.96 -11.69 -9.54
C GLY A 151 1.78 -12.84 -8.56
N VAL A 152 2.41 -12.76 -7.39
CA VAL A 152 2.33 -13.77 -6.32
C VAL A 152 0.90 -13.91 -5.80
N VAL A 153 0.23 -12.79 -5.49
CA VAL A 153 -1.16 -12.79 -5.01
C VAL A 153 -2.09 -13.40 -6.06
N ARG A 154 -1.97 -13.01 -7.33
CA ARG A 154 -2.80 -13.61 -8.40
C ARG A 154 -2.55 -15.11 -8.55
N TRP A 155 -1.30 -15.54 -8.49
CA TRP A 155 -0.93 -16.95 -8.53
C TRP A 155 -1.56 -17.74 -7.37
N TYR A 156 -1.53 -17.18 -6.15
CA TYR A 156 -2.17 -17.77 -4.98
C TYR A 156 -3.69 -17.86 -5.16
N LEU A 157 -4.33 -16.77 -5.60
CA LEU A 157 -5.78 -16.75 -5.84
C LEU A 157 -6.22 -17.79 -6.89
N ILE A 158 -5.45 -17.98 -7.96
CA ILE A 158 -5.79 -18.99 -8.98
C ILE A 158 -5.67 -20.42 -8.43
N ARG A 159 -4.73 -20.67 -7.51
CA ARG A 159 -4.49 -22.01 -6.97
C ARG A 159 -5.39 -22.39 -5.80
N TYR A 160 -5.75 -21.41 -4.96
CA TYR A 160 -6.36 -21.67 -3.67
C TYR A 160 -7.69 -20.95 -3.44
N ALA A 161 -8.17 -20.09 -4.36
CA ALA A 161 -9.52 -19.57 -4.25
C ALA A 161 -10.50 -20.72 -4.55
N PRO A 162 -11.43 -21.04 -3.62
CA PRO A 162 -12.49 -22.01 -3.89
C PRO A 162 -13.23 -21.60 -5.15
N ALA A 163 -13.58 -22.57 -5.99
CA ALA A 163 -14.42 -22.41 -7.18
C ALA A 163 -15.88 -22.02 -6.85
N GLU A 164 -16.15 -21.37 -5.73
CA GLU A 164 -17.48 -21.16 -5.15
C GLU A 164 -18.20 -19.89 -5.63
N ARG A 165 -17.76 -19.24 -6.72
CA ARG A 165 -18.37 -17.99 -7.21
C ARG A 165 -19.03 -18.07 -8.58
N THR A 166 -19.48 -19.25 -9.00
CA THR A 166 -20.34 -19.40 -10.22
C THR A 166 -21.84 -19.42 -9.94
N GLU A 167 -22.30 -19.46 -8.68
CA GLU A 167 -23.74 -19.55 -8.36
C GLU A 167 -24.49 -18.20 -8.32
N TRP A 168 -23.79 -17.06 -8.37
CA TRP A 168 -24.38 -15.73 -8.14
C TRP A 168 -24.81 -15.00 -9.43
N LEU A 169 -24.68 -15.63 -10.60
CA LEU A 169 -25.11 -15.08 -11.90
C LEU A 169 -26.23 -15.91 -12.56
N GLY A 170 -26.87 -16.80 -11.79
CA GLY A 170 -27.99 -17.64 -12.23
C GLY A 170 -29.23 -17.46 -11.36
N ALA A 171 -29.77 -16.24 -11.27
CA ALA A 171 -31.15 -15.98 -10.86
C ALA A 171 -31.59 -14.61 -11.37
#